data_AF-A0A7K4H3F9-F1
#
_entry.id   AF-A0A7K4H3F9-F1
#
_cell.length_a   1.000
_cell.length_b   1.000
_cell.length_c   1.000
_cell.angle_alpha   90.00
_cell.angle_beta   90.00
_cell.angle_gamma   90.00
#
_symmetry.space_group_name_H-M   'P 1'
#
loop_
_entity.id
_entity.type
_entity.pdbx_description
1 polymer ?
#
loop_
_entity_poly.entity_id
_entity_poly.type
_entity_poly.pdbx_seq_one_letter_code
_entity_poly.pdbx_strand_id
1 'polypeptide(L)'
;MKLNRLKSVVNQIIRESSGDSQGYMVDPFYHYRPENEILIDLKTGVFCPDLEGNDVERYYKSIIDWFHKVLPKEGIPIEIIDKAILKINPKGKECIIEAQGRKFTSFLKF
;
A
#
# COMPACT_ATOMS: atom_id res chain seq x y z
N MET A 1 -12.19 15.22 -11.91
CA MET A 1 -11.31 14.31 -11.14
C MET A 1 -12.16 13.47 -10.18
N LYS A 2 -12.06 12.14 -10.20
CA LYS A 2 -12.96 11.26 -9.42
C LYS A 2 -12.31 10.80 -8.12
N LEU A 3 -12.20 11.69 -7.12
CA LEU A 3 -11.66 11.33 -5.79
C LEU A 3 -12.38 10.13 -5.14
N ASN A 4 -13.63 9.86 -5.52
CA ASN A 4 -14.37 8.66 -5.08
C ASN A 4 -13.67 7.34 -5.46
N ARG A 5 -12.79 7.35 -6.48
CA ARG A 5 -11.96 6.20 -6.87
C ARG A 5 -10.89 5.88 -5.84
N LEU A 6 -10.44 6.86 -5.04
CA LEU A 6 -9.50 6.60 -3.94
C LEU A 6 -10.08 5.63 -2.91
N LYS A 7 -11.41 5.59 -2.72
CA LYS A 7 -12.07 4.55 -1.92
C LYS A 7 -11.85 3.16 -2.50
N SER A 8 -11.86 3.01 -3.82
CA SER A 8 -11.54 1.73 -4.48
C SER A 8 -10.07 1.40 -4.33
N VAL A 9 -9.19 2.39 -4.53
CA VAL A 9 -7.73 2.23 -4.43
C VAL A 9 -7.33 1.75 -3.03
N VAL A 10 -7.80 2.41 -1.95
CA VAL A 10 -7.48 1.96 -0.58
C VAL A 10 -7.96 0.54 -0.29
N ASN A 11 -9.09 0.12 -0.88
CA ASN A 11 -9.63 -1.24 -0.71
C ASN A 11 -8.86 -2.28 -1.53
N GLN A 12 -8.30 -1.90 -2.68
CA GLN A 12 -7.46 -2.77 -3.48
C GLN A 12 -6.09 -2.93 -2.81
N ILE A 13 -5.44 -1.86 -2.35
CA ILE A 13 -4.13 -1.92 -1.66
C ILE A 13 -4.13 -2.96 -0.53
N ILE A 14 -5.14 -2.95 0.34
CA ILE A 14 -5.19 -3.88 1.48
C ILE A 14 -5.44 -5.34 1.08
N ARG A 15 -5.97 -5.58 -0.13
CA ARG A 15 -6.31 -6.91 -0.69
C ARG A 15 -5.34 -7.36 -1.77
N GLU A 16 -4.46 -6.47 -2.22
CA GLU A 16 -3.56 -6.71 -3.33
C GLU A 16 -2.60 -7.82 -2.91
N SER A 17 -2.70 -8.95 -3.60
CA SER A 17 -1.69 -10.00 -3.58
C SER A 17 -0.88 -9.81 -4.84
N SER A 18 0.06 -8.88 -4.82
CA SER A 18 0.96 -8.68 -5.94
C SER A 18 1.98 -9.83 -5.98
N GLY A 19 2.02 -10.52 -7.11
CA GLY A 19 3.13 -11.40 -7.43
C GLY A 19 4.35 -10.57 -7.82
N ASP A 20 5.55 -11.02 -7.47
CA ASP A 20 6.76 -10.40 -7.99
C ASP A 20 6.98 -10.76 -9.47
N SER A 21 7.96 -10.11 -10.12
CA SER A 21 8.35 -10.41 -11.49
C SER A 21 8.87 -11.85 -11.71
N GLN A 22 9.05 -12.62 -10.64
CA GLN A 22 9.48 -14.02 -10.66
C GLN A 22 8.31 -15.01 -10.45
N GLY A 23 7.07 -14.51 -10.31
CA GLY A 23 5.86 -15.34 -10.23
C GLY A 23 5.53 -15.86 -8.84
N TYR A 24 6.22 -15.39 -7.79
CA TYR A 24 5.88 -15.75 -6.41
C TYR A 24 4.75 -14.85 -5.91
N MET A 25 3.64 -15.44 -5.45
CA MET A 25 2.64 -14.74 -4.64
C MET A 25 3.25 -14.48 -3.27
N VAL A 26 3.87 -13.31 -3.11
CA VAL A 26 4.46 -12.91 -1.83
C VAL A 26 3.41 -12.13 -1.07
N ASP A 27 2.27 -12.67 -0.61
CA ASP A 27 1.68 -11.99 0.55
C ASP A 27 2.56 -12.41 1.74
N PRO A 28 3.45 -11.54 2.23
CA PRO A 28 4.35 -11.90 3.29
C PRO A 28 3.54 -12.38 4.48
N PHE A 29 2.27 -11.99 4.69
CA PHE A 29 1.50 -12.52 5.83
C PHE A 29 1.21 -14.02 5.81
N TYR A 30 1.15 -14.66 4.65
CA TYR A 30 1.01 -16.12 4.59
C TYR A 30 2.33 -16.82 4.95
N HIS A 31 3.46 -16.12 4.89
CA HIS A 31 4.81 -16.68 5.10
C HIS A 31 5.60 -16.05 6.27
N TYR A 32 5.17 -14.88 6.73
CA TYR A 32 5.82 -13.92 7.62
C TYR A 32 4.79 -12.93 8.18
N ARG A 33 4.30 -13.19 9.38
CA ARG A 33 3.54 -12.19 10.15
C ARG A 33 4.54 -11.22 10.78
N PRO A 34 4.55 -9.93 10.43
CA PRO A 34 5.42 -8.95 11.05
C PRO A 34 5.10 -8.86 12.53
N GLU A 35 6.15 -8.94 13.36
CA GLU A 35 6.05 -8.84 14.82
C GLU A 35 5.84 -7.39 15.27
N ASN A 36 6.33 -6.44 14.47
CA ASN A 36 6.30 -5.01 14.72
C ASN A 36 5.44 -4.26 13.69
N GLU A 37 5.07 -3.03 14.00
CA GLU A 37 4.40 -2.15 13.04
C GLU A 37 5.39 -1.70 11.96
N ILE A 38 4.95 -1.82 10.71
CA ILE A 38 5.63 -1.31 9.52
C ILE A 38 4.73 -0.25 8.91
N LEU A 39 5.31 0.93 8.67
CA LEU A 39 4.69 2.04 7.95
C LEU A 39 5.37 2.16 6.59
N ILE A 40 4.55 2.23 5.54
CA ILE A 40 5.00 2.36 4.17
C ILE A 40 4.36 3.62 3.60
N ASP A 41 5.18 4.58 3.22
CA ASP A 41 4.73 5.73 2.46
C ASP A 41 4.62 5.34 0.99
N LEU A 42 3.38 5.17 0.53
CA LEU A 42 3.09 4.76 -0.85
C LEU A 42 3.40 5.84 -1.88
N LYS A 43 3.57 7.10 -1.45
CA LYS A 43 3.90 8.23 -2.35
C LYS A 43 5.42 8.34 -2.57
N THR A 44 6.21 8.07 -1.54
CA THR A 44 7.68 8.22 -1.58
C THR A 44 8.42 6.88 -1.68
N GLY A 45 7.76 5.78 -1.33
CA GLY A 45 8.35 4.44 -1.25
C GLY A 45 9.17 4.20 0.02
N VAL A 46 9.11 5.10 1.01
CA VAL A 46 9.88 5.00 2.25
C VAL A 46 9.23 4.02 3.24
N PHE A 47 10.07 3.20 3.87
CA PHE A 47 9.70 2.24 4.92
C PHE A 47 10.10 2.76 6.30
N CYS A 48 9.29 2.45 7.31
CA CYS A 48 9.63 2.68 8.70
C CYS A 48 9.10 1.51 9.56
N PRO A 49 9.97 0.69 10.18
CA PRO A 49 11.43 0.72 10.08
C PRO A 49 11.92 0.37 8.66
N ASP A 50 13.19 0.63 8.39
CA ASP A 50 13.81 0.21 7.12
C ASP A 50 13.81 -1.32 7.00
N LEU A 51 13.58 -1.84 5.79
CA LEU A 51 13.35 -3.26 5.51
C LEU A 51 14.39 -3.89 4.56
N GLU A 52 15.55 -3.25 4.37
CA GLU A 52 16.57 -3.61 3.38
C GLU A 52 16.79 -5.13 3.21
N GLY A 53 16.60 -5.61 1.97
CA GLY A 53 17.04 -6.94 1.53
C GLY A 53 16.08 -8.09 1.83
N ASN A 54 14.85 -7.82 2.29
CA ASN A 54 13.87 -8.86 2.64
C ASN A 54 12.79 -9.05 1.55
N ASP A 55 12.21 -10.25 1.43
CA ASP A 55 11.06 -10.57 0.56
C ASP A 55 9.86 -9.66 0.83
N VAL A 56 9.72 -9.25 2.10
CA VAL A 56 8.73 -8.30 2.58
C VAL A 56 8.87 -6.93 1.88
N GLU A 57 10.11 -6.44 1.75
CA GLU A 57 10.41 -5.19 1.05
C GLU A 57 10.04 -5.28 -0.43
N ARG A 58 10.41 -6.38 -1.09
CA ARG A 58 10.09 -6.63 -2.50
C ARG A 58 8.59 -6.63 -2.76
N TYR A 59 7.81 -7.29 -1.91
CA TYR A 59 6.35 -7.27 -2.02
C TYR A 59 5.79 -5.86 -1.87
N TYR A 60 6.17 -5.11 -0.83
CA TYR A 60 5.61 -3.79 -0.64
C TYR A 60 6.08 -2.78 -1.68
N LYS A 61 7.29 -2.94 -2.25
CA LYS A 61 7.72 -2.22 -3.46
C LYS A 61 6.79 -2.49 -4.64
N SER A 62 6.33 -3.73 -4.84
CA SER A 62 5.36 -4.03 -5.90
C SER A 62 3.99 -3.37 -5.68
N ILE A 63 3.55 -3.23 -4.42
CA ILE A 63 2.33 -2.47 -4.07
C ILE A 63 2.52 -0.98 -4.34
N ILE A 64 3.69 -0.41 -4.01
CA ILE A 64 4.03 0.97 -4.34
C ILE A 64 3.98 1.18 -5.85
N ASP A 65 4.64 0.32 -6.63
CA ASP A 65 4.62 0.39 -8.10
C ASP A 65 3.20 0.30 -8.66
N TRP A 66 2.38 -0.61 -8.14
CA TRP A 66 0.98 -0.73 -8.51
C TRP A 66 0.21 0.56 -8.20
N PHE A 67 0.44 1.16 -7.03
CA PHE A 67 -0.21 2.40 -6.62
C PHE A 67 0.11 3.55 -7.58
N HIS A 68 1.39 3.74 -7.92
CA HIS A 68 1.80 4.75 -8.88
C HIS A 68 1.26 4.48 -10.30
N LYS A 69 1.04 3.22 -10.68
CA LYS A 69 0.45 2.85 -11.98
C LYS A 69 -1.07 3.00 -12.03
N VAL A 70 -1.78 2.78 -10.93
CA VAL A 70 -3.26 2.81 -10.90
C VAL A 70 -3.80 4.25 -10.84
N LEU A 71 -3.11 5.15 -10.14
CA LEU A 71 -3.56 6.53 -9.97
C LEU A 71 -3.81 7.26 -11.31
N PRO A 72 -2.87 7.27 -12.28
CA PRO A 72 -3.13 7.88 -13.59
C PRO A 72 -4.27 7.22 -14.36
N LYS A 73 -4.43 5.89 -14.26
CA LYS A 73 -5.52 5.15 -14.91
C LYS A 73 -6.90 5.55 -14.36
N GLU A 74 -6.96 5.90 -13.08
CA GLU A 74 -8.17 6.43 -12.43
C GLU A 74 -8.34 7.96 -12.62
N GLY A 75 -7.42 8.61 -13.35
CA GLY A 75 -7.42 10.05 -13.59
C GLY A 75 -7.11 10.86 -12.33
N ILE A 76 -6.25 10.33 -11.44
CA ILE A 76 -5.82 10.94 -10.20
C ILE A 76 -4.31 11.23 -10.30
N PRO A 77 -3.89 12.50 -10.36
CA PRO A 77 -2.48 12.86 -10.30
C PRO A 77 -1.89 12.54 -8.91
N ILE A 78 -0.62 12.13 -8.83
CA ILE A 78 0.03 11.84 -7.53
C ILE A 78 0.23 13.12 -6.70
N GLU A 79 0.29 14.28 -7.35
CA GLU A 79 0.52 15.59 -6.77
C GLU A 79 -0.63 16.04 -5.87
N ILE A 80 -1.85 15.54 -6.13
CA ILE A 80 -3.02 15.85 -5.30
C ILE A 80 -3.11 14.97 -4.04
N ILE A 81 -2.23 13.98 -3.91
CA ILE A 81 -2.16 13.10 -2.75
C ILE A 81 -1.29 13.79 -1.70
N ASP A 82 -1.91 14.21 -0.61
CA ASP A 82 -1.23 14.84 0.52
C ASP A 82 -0.47 13.78 1.33
N LYS A 83 -1.09 12.61 1.52
CA LYS A 83 -0.54 11.50 2.30
C LYS A 83 -1.06 10.17 1.79
N ALA A 84 -0.21 9.15 1.71
CA ALA A 84 -0.63 7.78 1.39
C ALA A 84 0.20 6.79 2.23
N ILE A 85 -0.38 6.29 3.31
CA ILE A 85 0.29 5.38 4.25
C ILE A 85 -0.40 4.03 4.24
N LEU A 86 0.38 2.97 4.02
CA LEU A 86 0.00 1.60 4.33
C LEU A 86 0.67 1.20 5.64
N LYS A 87 -0.14 0.92 6.65
CA LYS A 87 0.30 0.40 7.95
C LYS A 87 0.03 -1.07 8.04
N ILE A 88 0.97 -1.76 8.66
CA ILE A 88 1.01 -3.21 8.68
C ILE A 88 1.47 -3.63 10.05
N ASN A 89 0.68 -4.47 10.72
CA ASN A 89 1.00 -4.93 12.07
C ASN A 89 0.42 -6.34 12.29
N PRO A 90 0.70 -6.99 13.43
CA PRO A 90 0.18 -8.34 13.69
C PRO A 90 -1.34 -8.49 13.62
N LYS A 91 -2.12 -7.40 13.73
CA LYS A 91 -3.59 -7.40 13.74
C LYS A 91 -4.22 -7.20 12.36
N GLY A 92 -3.49 -6.64 11.40
CA GLY A 92 -4.08 -6.28 10.12
C GLY A 92 -3.23 -5.39 9.21
N LYS A 93 -3.87 -4.98 8.11
CA LYS A 93 -3.41 -3.94 7.18
C LYS A 93 -4.37 -2.75 7.27
N GLU A 94 -3.84 -1.54 7.40
CA GLU A 94 -4.61 -0.28 7.33
C GLU A 94 -4.03 0.58 6.21
N CYS A 95 -4.86 0.98 5.23
CA CYS A 95 -4.45 1.95 4.22
C CYS A 95 -5.15 3.27 4.46
N ILE A 96 -4.39 4.37 4.45
CA ILE A 96 -4.88 5.73 4.61
C ILE A 96 -4.37 6.58 3.45
N ILE A 97 -5.28 7.15 2.67
CA ILE A 97 -4.95 8.14 1.64
C ILE A 97 -5.68 9.44 1.97
N GLU A 98 -4.94 10.54 2.03
CA GLU A 98 -5.47 11.90 2.17
C GLU A 98 -5.15 12.67 0.88
N ALA A 99 -6.17 13.33 0.33
CA ALA A 99 -6.07 14.09 -0.91
C ALA A 99 -7.07 15.25 -0.90
N GLN A 100 -6.58 16.48 -1.11
CA GLN A 100 -7.40 17.70 -1.17
C GLN A 100 -8.32 17.86 0.05
N GLY A 101 -7.78 17.60 1.25
CA GLY A 101 -8.53 17.72 2.52
C GLY A 101 -9.57 16.61 2.76
N ARG A 102 -9.61 15.56 1.92
CA ARG A 102 -10.45 14.37 2.14
C ARG A 102 -9.60 13.18 2.55
N LYS A 103 -10.10 12.37 3.49
CA LYS A 103 -9.47 11.16 3.98
C LYS A 103 -10.22 9.91 3.54
N PHE A 104 -9.49 8.96 2.98
CA PHE A 104 -9.98 7.65 2.54
C PHE A 104 -9.22 6.59 3.32
N THR A 105 -9.95 5.69 3.96
CA THR A 105 -9.36 4.61 4.75
C THR A 105 -9.94 3.27 4.37
N SER A 106 -9.12 2.23 4.47
CA SER A 106 -9.58 0.85 4.48
C SER A 106 -8.75 0.03 5.46
N PHE A 107 -9.37 -1.02 5.99
CA PHE A 107 -8.78 -1.86 7.01
C PHE A 107 -9.14 -3.31 6.76
N LEU A 108 -8.15 -4.19 6.89
CA LEU A 108 -8.28 -5.63 6.82
C LEU A 108 -7.76 -6.21 8.13
N LYS A 109 -8.63 -6.89 8.89
CA LYS A 109 -8.21 -7.75 10.00
C LYS A 109 -7.77 -9.11 9.47
N PHE A 110 -6.78 -9.69 10.13
CA PHE A 110 -6.44 -11.11 9.97
C PHE A 110 -7.29 -11.99 10.88
#